data_AF-A0A7X0PC06-F1
#
_entry.id   AF-A0A7X0PC06-F1
#
_cell.length_a   1.000
_cell.length_b   1.000
_cell.length_c   1.000
_cell.angle_alpha   90.00
_cell.angle_beta   90.00
_cell.angle_gamma   90.00
#
_symmetry.space_group_name_H-M   'P 1'
#
loop_
_entity.id
_entity.type
_entity.pdbx_description
1 polymer ?
#
loop_
_entity_poly.entity_id
_entity_poly.type
_entity_poly.pdbx_seq_one_letter_code
_entity_poly.pdbx_strand_id
1 'polypeptide(L)'
;MRPPTFLRTGLTALALGACLAATAAPLPDMPDTLIEKSRLVRESRDRVWDPASGQLGNLRQVRIVAEGCTVRVISGPDNRLIGPRDMVDVGEDNYIPGDKTVPRDVVLRMRGGAKQQQQQQARGTPCFTLQVATADYFLLSGDRATYLFDRVEQPAMRVFFNPSSQLRVWFQDVKMGLLSVESNAGALAGGTGQVQWLKLSSAQSSTSMLFHEVHARHIGVTSLAPRARYSIRIGPDTKAGYYQPARAPGNLAELYPIWIDGPLDALNIPASRVHPMALTPEIRREALALRNEVLGRAGPSPALPSSPGPAALVPSPPVATAPRQLVADGFRPYLPPGVELASVNLHKAGGAMEGTAPDVATVRTLVQSLGRSPDVVYTQLAFTRPQGAQVAFRVLFDLACQAPGEPSICLSGSNSGNGSAYTEEQIRGELLPLLGPQVDLTRLQLREGGVVLLEGRASDADARAALARVREQAPWLRGSSSGIGNGSFSARMVLVCQAPPPRQGGICKAPLSAKR
;
A
#
# COMPACT_ATOMS: atom_id res chain seq x y z
N MET A 1 -17.28 46.84 -68.01
CA MET A 1 -16.72 45.48 -67.90
C MET A 1 -17.55 44.69 -66.87
N ARG A 2 -18.10 43.54 -67.26
CA ARG A 2 -18.66 42.47 -66.38
C ARG A 2 -17.49 41.66 -65.76
N PRO A 3 -17.65 40.78 -64.73
CA PRO A 3 -18.65 40.66 -63.66
C PRO A 3 -17.96 40.42 -62.25
N PRO A 4 -18.35 39.49 -61.32
CA PRO A 4 -19.06 39.79 -60.06
C PRO A 4 -18.54 39.03 -58.77
N THR A 5 -19.31 39.12 -57.66
CA THR A 5 -19.55 38.16 -56.53
C THR A 5 -18.47 37.19 -56.04
N PHE A 6 -18.30 37.06 -54.72
CA PHE A 6 -18.54 35.79 -54.00
C PHE A 6 -18.94 36.01 -52.52
N LEU A 7 -19.81 35.10 -52.07
CA LEU A 7 -20.58 35.07 -50.83
C LEU A 7 -19.84 34.40 -49.65
N ARG A 8 -20.27 34.79 -48.44
CA ARG A 8 -20.61 34.00 -47.24
C ARG A 8 -19.59 33.06 -46.56
N THR A 9 -19.83 32.95 -45.25
CA THR A 9 -19.40 31.95 -44.24
C THR A 9 -18.00 32.17 -43.62
N GLY A 10 -17.81 32.17 -42.30
CA GLY A 10 -18.73 31.83 -41.20
C GLY A 10 -18.22 32.29 -39.82
N LEU A 11 -19.20 32.54 -38.95
CA LEU A 11 -19.10 32.52 -37.50
C LEU A 11 -18.91 31.07 -37.04
N THR A 12 -17.81 30.77 -36.34
CA THR A 12 -17.52 29.64 -35.41
C THR A 12 -15.99 29.61 -35.25
N ALA A 13 -15.34 29.59 -34.09
CA ALA A 13 -15.69 28.88 -32.87
C ALA A 13 -15.12 29.58 -31.62
N LEU A 14 -15.99 29.69 -30.62
CA LEU A 14 -15.66 29.83 -29.20
C LEU A 14 -15.09 28.50 -28.67
N ALA A 15 -14.19 28.64 -27.68
CA ALA A 15 -14.01 27.73 -26.56
C ALA A 15 -13.65 26.26 -26.86
N LEU A 16 -12.35 26.01 -27.09
CA LEU A 16 -11.71 24.78 -26.59
C LEU A 16 -11.02 25.12 -25.28
N GLY A 17 -11.83 25.29 -24.23
CA GLY A 17 -11.35 25.16 -22.86
C GLY A 17 -10.93 23.71 -22.67
N ALA A 18 -9.63 23.46 -22.77
CA ALA A 18 -9.07 22.21 -22.28
C ALA A 18 -9.46 22.11 -20.81
N CYS A 19 -10.39 21.21 -20.49
CA CYS A 19 -10.55 20.69 -19.13
C CYS A 19 -9.19 20.12 -18.72
N LEU A 20 -8.34 20.97 -18.13
CA LEU A 20 -7.31 20.54 -17.22
C LEU A 20 -8.06 19.94 -16.04
N ALA A 21 -8.47 18.68 -16.19
CA ALA A 21 -8.76 17.83 -15.06
C ALA A 21 -7.49 17.87 -14.24
N ALA A 22 -7.51 18.71 -13.21
CA ALA A 22 -6.39 18.83 -12.33
C ALA A 22 -6.22 17.41 -11.73
N THR A 23 -5.16 16.72 -12.11
CA THR A 23 -4.75 15.45 -11.52
C THR A 23 -4.26 15.74 -10.12
N ALA A 24 -4.83 15.11 -9.10
CA ALA A 24 -4.41 15.37 -7.72
C ALA A 24 -2.90 15.16 -7.66
N ALA A 25 -2.20 15.99 -6.90
CA ALA A 25 -0.81 15.68 -6.60
C ALA A 25 -0.80 14.26 -6.02
N PRO A 26 0.02 13.34 -6.55
CA PRO A 26 0.09 11.99 -6.02
C PRO A 26 0.39 12.08 -4.53
N LEU A 27 -0.26 11.23 -3.73
CA LEU A 27 0.08 11.11 -2.31
C LEU A 27 1.60 10.96 -2.19
N PRO A 28 2.23 11.63 -1.22
CA PRO A 28 3.66 11.51 -1.03
C PRO A 28 4.07 10.03 -0.94
N ASP A 29 5.22 9.71 -1.52
CA ASP A 29 5.79 8.38 -1.39
C ASP A 29 6.22 8.14 0.05
N MET A 30 5.36 7.45 0.78
CA MET A 30 5.49 7.00 2.16
C MET A 30 5.68 5.49 2.15
N PRO A 31 6.21 4.87 3.22
CA PRO A 31 6.43 3.42 3.26
C PRO A 31 5.20 2.60 2.86
N ASP A 32 4.02 3.03 3.30
CA ASP A 32 2.77 2.30 3.03
C ASP A 32 2.28 2.47 1.58
N THR A 33 2.48 3.63 0.95
CA THR A 33 2.12 3.84 -0.46
C THR A 33 3.11 3.12 -1.38
N LEU A 34 4.37 2.99 -0.98
CA LEU A 34 5.38 2.20 -1.70
C LEU A 34 5.10 0.69 -1.64
N ILE A 35 4.64 0.18 -0.49
CA ILE A 35 4.18 -1.23 -0.37
C ILE A 35 2.97 -1.47 -1.27
N GLU A 36 2.04 -0.52 -1.33
CA GLU A 36 0.86 -0.58 -2.20
C GLU A 36 1.26 -0.54 -3.69
N LYS A 37 2.21 0.32 -4.08
CA LYS A 37 2.79 0.32 -5.44
C LYS A 37 3.42 -1.03 -5.79
N SER A 38 4.16 -1.65 -4.87
CA SER A 38 4.73 -2.99 -5.08
C SER A 38 3.66 -4.05 -5.32
N ARG A 39 2.57 -4.01 -4.55
CA ARG A 39 1.38 -4.86 -4.76
C ARG A 39 0.78 -4.66 -6.16
N LEU A 40 0.62 -3.41 -6.60
CA LEU A 40 0.05 -3.12 -7.92
C LEU A 40 0.94 -3.60 -9.07
N VAL A 41 2.27 -3.47 -8.96
CA VAL A 41 3.23 -4.02 -9.93
C VAL A 41 3.14 -5.56 -10.00
N ARG A 42 2.80 -6.19 -8.89
CA ARG A 42 2.53 -7.63 -8.85
C ARG A 42 1.22 -8.01 -9.54
N GLU A 43 0.17 -7.25 -9.32
CA GLU A 43 -1.15 -7.50 -9.91
C GLU A 43 -1.24 -7.08 -11.39
N SER A 44 -0.35 -6.20 -11.86
CA SER A 44 -0.40 -5.65 -13.23
C SER A 44 -0.05 -6.66 -14.33
N ARG A 45 0.59 -7.79 -13.99
CA ARG A 45 0.98 -8.81 -14.95
C ARG A 45 0.90 -10.18 -14.32
N ASP A 46 0.15 -11.08 -14.94
CA ASP A 46 0.19 -12.48 -14.54
C ASP A 46 1.51 -13.11 -14.97
N ARG A 47 2.15 -13.82 -14.05
CA ARG A 47 3.44 -14.47 -14.26
C ARG A 47 3.24 -15.96 -14.09
N VAL A 48 3.81 -16.72 -15.03
CA VAL A 48 3.64 -18.17 -15.08
C VAL A 48 4.28 -18.82 -13.85
N TRP A 49 3.52 -19.73 -13.23
CA TRP A 49 4.01 -20.62 -12.18
C TRP A 49 4.37 -21.96 -12.80
N ASP A 50 5.67 -22.20 -12.90
CA ASP A 50 6.24 -23.48 -13.32
C ASP A 50 7.60 -23.68 -12.63
N PRO A 51 7.60 -24.14 -11.37
CA PRO A 51 8.83 -24.35 -10.60
C PRO A 51 9.81 -25.31 -11.28
N ALA A 52 9.32 -26.28 -12.06
CA ALA A 52 10.16 -27.22 -12.79
C ALA A 52 11.00 -26.50 -13.86
N SER A 53 10.41 -25.52 -14.56
CA SER A 53 11.17 -24.61 -15.43
C SER A 53 11.79 -23.40 -14.71
N GLY A 54 11.72 -23.37 -13.37
CA GLY A 54 12.26 -22.33 -12.51
C GLY A 54 11.43 -21.04 -12.49
N GLN A 55 10.23 -21.01 -13.06
CA GLN A 55 9.36 -19.84 -13.07
C GLN A 55 8.50 -19.83 -11.81
N LEU A 56 8.56 -18.74 -11.05
CA LEU A 56 8.01 -18.67 -9.70
C LEU A 56 6.73 -17.83 -9.59
N GLY A 57 6.08 -17.52 -10.73
CA GLY A 57 4.82 -16.79 -10.77
C GLY A 57 4.90 -15.41 -10.12
N ASN A 58 3.78 -14.92 -9.59
CA ASN A 58 3.71 -13.64 -8.87
C ASN A 58 4.03 -13.83 -7.38
N LEU A 59 5.19 -13.32 -6.95
CA LEU A 59 5.70 -13.50 -5.60
C LEU A 59 5.30 -12.34 -4.69
N ARG A 60 4.73 -12.66 -3.52
CA ARG A 60 4.56 -11.73 -2.40
C ARG A 60 5.71 -11.85 -1.42
N GLN A 61 6.02 -13.08 -1.02
CA GLN A 61 7.08 -13.40 -0.06
C GLN A 61 8.01 -14.46 -0.65
N VAL A 62 9.30 -14.31 -0.35
CA VAL A 62 10.32 -15.33 -0.64
C VAL A 62 11.09 -15.65 0.63
N ARG A 63 10.98 -16.88 1.11
CA ARG A 63 11.84 -17.42 2.16
C ARG A 63 12.99 -18.18 1.54
N ILE A 64 14.21 -17.87 1.96
CA ILE A 64 15.43 -18.54 1.47
C ILE A 64 16.17 -19.15 2.65
N VAL A 65 16.41 -20.46 2.59
CA VAL A 65 17.23 -21.22 3.54
C VAL A 65 18.48 -21.72 2.81
N ALA A 66 19.62 -21.06 3.03
CA ALA A 66 20.85 -21.25 2.25
C ALA A 66 22.08 -21.51 3.14
N GLU A 67 22.03 -22.60 3.90
CA GLU A 67 23.14 -23.06 4.77
C GLU A 67 24.47 -23.08 4.03
N GLY A 68 25.45 -22.32 4.55
CA GLY A 68 26.81 -22.25 4.03
C GLY A 68 26.88 -21.94 2.54
N CYS A 69 25.91 -21.21 1.98
CA CYS A 69 25.75 -21.03 0.54
C CYS A 69 25.72 -19.53 0.16
N THR A 70 26.13 -19.22 -1.06
CA THR A 70 26.03 -17.87 -1.64
C THR A 70 24.80 -17.80 -2.56
N VAL A 71 23.90 -16.86 -2.31
CA VAL A 71 22.72 -16.60 -3.14
C VAL A 71 22.82 -15.20 -3.74
N ARG A 72 22.55 -15.08 -5.04
CA ARG A 72 22.44 -13.80 -5.72
C ARG A 72 20.97 -13.48 -6.02
N VAL A 73 20.54 -12.26 -5.78
CA VAL A 73 19.23 -11.74 -6.15
C VAL A 73 19.44 -10.57 -7.11
N ILE A 74 18.71 -10.57 -8.24
CA ILE A 74 18.80 -9.54 -9.28
C ILE A 74 17.41 -9.15 -9.76
N SER A 75 17.24 -7.92 -10.24
CA SER A 75 15.97 -7.54 -10.87
C SER A 75 15.79 -8.15 -12.27
N GLY A 76 14.53 -8.35 -12.66
CA GLY A 76 14.17 -8.78 -14.01
C GLY A 76 12.69 -8.64 -14.32
N PRO A 77 12.25 -8.96 -15.55
CA PRO A 77 10.85 -8.88 -15.96
C PRO A 77 9.97 -9.99 -15.34
N ASP A 78 10.60 -11.13 -15.00
CA ASP A 78 9.95 -12.31 -14.45
C ASP A 78 10.58 -12.72 -13.10
N ASN A 79 9.87 -13.58 -12.35
CA ASN A 79 10.42 -14.21 -11.15
C ASN A 79 10.96 -15.59 -11.52
N ARG A 80 12.29 -15.77 -11.47
CA ARG A 80 12.93 -16.98 -11.99
C ARG A 80 14.12 -17.44 -11.17
N LEU A 81 14.19 -18.75 -10.93
CA LEU A 81 15.36 -19.44 -10.42
C LEU A 81 16.33 -19.79 -11.55
N ILE A 82 17.57 -19.28 -11.44
CA ILE A 82 18.67 -19.46 -12.39
C ILE A 82 19.82 -20.19 -11.68
N GLY A 83 20.31 -21.28 -12.27
CA GLY A 83 21.35 -22.14 -11.68
C GLY A 83 20.93 -23.61 -11.60
N PRO A 84 21.69 -24.46 -10.87
CA PRO A 84 21.39 -25.88 -10.69
C PRO A 84 20.11 -26.07 -9.87
N ARG A 85 19.01 -26.38 -10.57
CA ARG A 85 17.65 -26.47 -9.99
C ARG A 85 17.44 -27.72 -9.15
N ASP A 86 18.19 -28.77 -9.46
CA ASP A 86 18.25 -30.01 -8.69
C ASP A 86 18.73 -29.79 -7.25
N MET A 87 19.48 -28.71 -7.02
CA MET A 87 20.01 -28.31 -5.71
C MET A 87 19.08 -27.38 -4.92
N VAL A 88 17.90 -27.02 -5.44
CA VAL A 88 16.97 -26.13 -4.74
C VAL A 88 15.61 -26.80 -4.65
N ASP A 89 15.15 -27.01 -3.43
CA ASP A 89 13.77 -27.36 -3.14
C ASP A 89 12.91 -26.09 -3.23
N VAL A 90 11.91 -26.11 -4.12
CA VAL A 90 10.95 -25.03 -4.30
C VAL A 90 9.62 -25.51 -3.74
N GLY A 91 9.19 -24.88 -2.64
CA GLY A 91 7.89 -25.14 -2.02
C GLY A 91 7.09 -23.86 -1.86
N GLU A 92 5.82 -24.01 -1.50
CA GLU A 92 4.97 -22.90 -1.06
C GLU A 92 4.95 -22.86 0.48
N ASP A 93 5.11 -21.67 1.07
CA ASP A 93 5.23 -21.51 2.54
C ASP A 93 3.86 -21.74 3.23
N ASN A 94 2.75 -21.52 2.51
CA ASN A 94 1.37 -21.75 2.97
C ASN A 94 0.43 -22.12 1.79
N TYR A 95 0.43 -23.37 1.34
CA TYR A 95 -0.52 -23.82 0.32
C TYR A 95 -1.81 -24.37 0.95
N ILE A 96 -2.96 -23.77 0.61
CA ILE A 96 -4.27 -24.41 0.76
C ILE A 96 -4.68 -24.94 -0.63
N PRO A 97 -4.80 -26.27 -0.82
CA PRO A 97 -5.19 -26.84 -2.10
C PRO A 97 -6.55 -26.31 -2.58
N GLY A 98 -6.56 -25.71 -3.78
CA GLY A 98 -7.76 -25.12 -4.39
C GLY A 98 -7.83 -23.60 -4.35
N ASP A 99 -6.97 -22.94 -3.58
CA ASP A 99 -6.89 -21.49 -3.55
C ASP A 99 -6.05 -20.96 -4.73
N LYS A 100 -6.72 -20.33 -5.70
CA LYS A 100 -6.08 -19.67 -6.85
C LYS A 100 -5.57 -18.27 -6.50
N THR A 101 -5.62 -17.84 -5.24
CA THR A 101 -5.27 -16.47 -4.89
C THR A 101 -3.78 -16.17 -5.11
N VAL A 102 -3.52 -15.53 -6.25
CA VAL A 102 -2.38 -14.65 -6.46
C VAL A 102 -2.44 -13.59 -5.36
N PRO A 103 -1.41 -13.45 -4.51
CA PRO A 103 0.00 -13.78 -4.74
C PRO A 103 0.60 -14.95 -3.92
N ARG A 104 1.70 -15.54 -4.41
CA ARG A 104 2.35 -16.72 -3.80
C ARG A 104 3.42 -16.35 -2.76
N ASP A 105 3.51 -17.17 -1.71
CA ASP A 105 4.62 -17.20 -0.77
C ASP A 105 5.48 -18.44 -1.04
N VAL A 106 6.75 -18.23 -1.41
CA VAL A 106 7.63 -19.32 -1.86
C VAL A 106 8.74 -19.54 -0.86
N VAL A 107 9.07 -20.81 -0.61
CA VAL A 107 10.27 -21.22 0.12
C VAL A 107 11.26 -21.86 -0.84
N LEU A 108 12.49 -21.34 -0.83
CA LEU A 108 13.64 -21.89 -1.53
C LEU A 108 14.59 -22.48 -0.47
N ARG A 109 14.75 -23.81 -0.46
CA ARG A 109 15.69 -24.49 0.44
C ARG A 109 16.80 -25.17 -0.35
N MET A 110 18.05 -24.97 0.03
CA MET A 110 19.16 -25.69 -0.60
C MET A 110 19.08 -27.19 -0.28
N ARG A 111 19.11 -28.02 -1.32
CA ARG A 111 19.31 -29.48 -1.26
C ARG A 111 20.81 -29.75 -1.44
N GLY A 112 21.44 -30.40 -0.47
CA GLY A 112 22.82 -30.88 -0.63
C GLY A 112 23.63 -30.94 0.67
N GLY A 113 24.60 -31.86 0.71
CA GLY A 113 25.59 -31.95 1.79
C GLY A 113 26.77 -31.00 1.56
N ALA A 114 27.50 -30.67 2.64
CA ALA A 114 28.57 -29.66 2.68
C ALA A 114 29.62 -29.75 1.54
N LYS A 115 29.87 -30.94 0.97
CA LYS A 115 30.86 -31.15 -0.10
C LYS A 115 30.49 -30.53 -1.45
N GLN A 116 29.24 -30.61 -1.87
CA GLN A 116 28.79 -30.00 -3.14
C GLN A 116 28.74 -28.47 -3.03
N GLN A 117 28.35 -27.96 -1.85
CA GLN A 117 28.35 -26.53 -1.53
C GLN A 117 29.78 -25.95 -1.52
N GLN A 118 30.75 -26.69 -0.95
CA GLN A 118 32.16 -26.28 -0.94
C GLN A 118 32.78 -26.21 -2.35
N GLN A 119 32.44 -27.13 -3.26
CA GLN A 119 32.95 -27.10 -4.64
C GLN A 119 32.42 -25.91 -5.46
N GLN A 120 31.17 -25.50 -5.28
CA GLN A 120 30.60 -24.33 -5.95
C GLN A 120 31.18 -23.01 -5.40
N GLN A 121 31.40 -22.94 -4.09
CA GLN A 121 32.05 -21.78 -3.46
C GLN A 121 33.51 -21.62 -3.87
N ALA A 122 34.25 -22.72 -4.03
CA ALA A 122 35.63 -22.69 -4.52
C ALA A 122 35.74 -22.12 -5.95
N ARG A 123 34.66 -22.15 -6.74
CA ARG A 123 34.57 -21.57 -8.08
C ARG A 123 34.06 -20.12 -8.10
N GLY A 124 33.80 -19.51 -6.93
CA GLY A 124 33.24 -18.16 -6.84
C GLY A 124 31.88 -18.03 -7.53
N THR A 125 31.06 -19.08 -7.51
CA THR A 125 29.75 -19.11 -8.17
C THR A 125 28.64 -19.21 -7.13
N PRO A 126 27.53 -18.45 -7.24
CA PRO A 126 26.43 -18.59 -6.30
C PRO A 126 25.78 -19.97 -6.49
N CYS A 127 25.21 -20.55 -5.44
CA CYS A 127 24.50 -21.83 -5.56
C CYS A 127 23.26 -21.67 -6.45
N PHE A 128 22.62 -20.50 -6.39
CA PHE A 128 21.64 -20.07 -7.37
C PHE A 128 21.53 -18.54 -7.43
N THR A 129 21.00 -18.07 -8.54
CA THR A 129 20.55 -16.68 -8.72
C THR A 129 19.03 -16.65 -8.79
N LEU A 130 18.42 -15.75 -8.01
CA LEU A 130 17.00 -15.46 -8.06
C LEU A 130 16.80 -14.15 -8.82
N GLN A 131 16.19 -14.24 -10.00
CA GLN A 131 15.68 -13.07 -10.70
C GLN A 131 14.31 -12.70 -10.11
N VAL A 132 14.13 -11.43 -9.74
CA VAL A 132 12.92 -10.92 -9.12
C VAL A 132 12.33 -9.75 -9.90
N ALA A 133 11.09 -9.94 -10.33
CA ALA A 133 10.23 -8.89 -10.83
C ALA A 133 9.34 -8.34 -9.71
N THR A 134 8.90 -9.21 -8.79
CA THR A 134 8.01 -8.87 -7.68
C THR A 134 8.42 -9.66 -6.45
N ALA A 135 8.42 -9.03 -5.28
CA ALA A 135 8.45 -9.65 -3.94
C ALA A 135 8.50 -8.52 -2.89
N ASP A 136 7.52 -8.46 -2.00
CA ASP A 136 7.43 -7.40 -0.98
C ASP A 136 8.26 -7.75 0.27
N TYR A 137 8.56 -9.04 0.46
CA TYR A 137 9.15 -9.56 1.69
C TYR A 137 10.13 -10.72 1.41
N PHE A 138 11.33 -10.63 1.97
CA PHE A 138 12.34 -11.67 1.95
C PHE A 138 12.62 -12.15 3.36
N LEU A 139 12.53 -13.46 3.58
CA LEU A 139 12.94 -14.10 4.83
C LEU A 139 14.23 -14.87 4.58
N LEU A 140 15.37 -14.35 5.03
CA LEU A 140 16.69 -14.93 4.76
C LEU A 140 17.18 -15.71 5.98
N SER A 141 17.75 -16.89 5.74
CA SER A 141 18.25 -17.79 6.79
C SER A 141 19.30 -18.75 6.27
N GLY A 142 20.17 -19.22 7.17
CA GLY A 142 21.23 -20.17 6.90
C GLY A 142 22.51 -19.77 7.62
N ASP A 143 23.11 -20.70 8.35
CA ASP A 143 24.39 -20.48 9.01
C ASP A 143 25.49 -20.26 7.97
N ARG A 144 26.25 -19.18 8.13
CA ARG A 144 27.32 -18.74 7.22
C ARG A 144 26.82 -18.49 5.79
N ALA A 145 25.52 -18.27 5.61
CA ALA A 145 24.94 -17.92 4.32
C ALA A 145 25.41 -16.53 3.88
N THR A 146 25.57 -16.36 2.57
CA THR A 146 25.94 -15.09 1.94
C THR A 146 24.89 -14.69 0.91
N TYR A 147 24.37 -13.46 1.00
CA TYR A 147 23.36 -12.94 0.10
C TYR A 147 23.85 -11.67 -0.58
N LEU A 148 23.77 -11.65 -1.91
CA LEU A 148 24.04 -10.48 -2.72
C LEU A 148 22.76 -10.03 -3.42
N PHE A 149 22.28 -8.83 -3.11
CA PHE A 149 21.25 -8.15 -3.90
C PHE A 149 21.97 -7.23 -4.90
N ASP A 150 22.11 -7.67 -6.15
CA ASP A 150 22.88 -7.01 -7.20
C ASP A 150 21.96 -6.20 -8.12
N ARG A 151 22.05 -4.86 -8.03
CA ARG A 151 21.32 -3.87 -8.83
C ARG A 151 19.81 -4.11 -8.85
N VAL A 152 19.27 -4.38 -7.68
CA VAL A 152 17.84 -4.64 -7.51
C VAL A 152 17.08 -3.31 -7.50
N GLU A 153 16.08 -3.22 -8.38
CA GLU A 153 15.11 -2.14 -8.46
C GLU A 153 13.71 -2.64 -8.12
N GLN A 154 13.09 -2.09 -7.06
CA GLN A 154 11.74 -2.43 -6.60
C GLN A 154 11.08 -1.22 -5.91
N PRO A 155 9.75 -1.04 -6.00
CA PRO A 155 9.05 0.02 -5.25
C PRO A 155 9.24 -0.13 -3.72
N ALA A 156 9.15 -1.36 -3.22
CA ALA A 156 9.38 -1.68 -1.82
C ALA A 156 9.98 -3.08 -1.68
N MET A 157 10.97 -3.20 -0.78
CA MET A 157 11.54 -4.47 -0.38
C MET A 157 11.74 -4.47 1.14
N ARG A 158 11.17 -5.49 1.79
CA ARG A 158 11.39 -5.74 3.21
C ARG A 158 12.18 -7.03 3.34
N VAL A 159 13.22 -7.04 4.15
CA VAL A 159 14.13 -8.16 4.34
C VAL A 159 14.24 -8.43 5.82
N PHE A 160 13.96 -9.67 6.21
CA PHE A 160 14.09 -10.13 7.58
C PHE A 160 15.15 -11.22 7.65
N PHE A 161 16.15 -11.00 8.49
CA PHE A 161 17.16 -12.00 8.81
C PHE A 161 16.65 -12.87 9.95
N ASN A 162 16.19 -14.06 9.59
CA ASN A 162 15.72 -15.06 10.53
C ASN A 162 16.92 -15.65 11.31
N PRO A 163 16.73 -16.18 12.54
CA PRO A 163 17.83 -16.66 13.36
C PRO A 163 18.81 -17.55 12.59
N SER A 164 20.08 -17.13 12.57
CA SER A 164 21.20 -17.75 11.87
C SER A 164 22.50 -17.21 12.45
N SER A 165 23.58 -17.95 12.30
CA SER A 165 24.93 -17.55 12.69
C SER A 165 25.74 -17.04 11.49
N GLN A 166 26.47 -15.93 11.67
CA GLN A 166 27.40 -15.38 10.68
C GLN A 166 26.80 -15.10 9.29
N LEU A 167 25.54 -14.68 9.25
CA LEU A 167 24.86 -14.29 8.01
C LEU A 167 25.54 -13.05 7.41
N ARG A 168 25.84 -13.07 6.11
CA ARG A 168 26.43 -11.93 5.38
C ARG A 168 25.51 -11.46 4.28
N VAL A 169 25.22 -10.16 4.22
CA VAL A 169 24.30 -9.61 3.22
C VAL A 169 24.88 -8.32 2.63
N TRP A 170 24.91 -8.21 1.31
CA TRP A 170 25.31 -6.99 0.63
C TRP A 170 24.27 -6.57 -0.41
N PHE A 171 23.88 -5.30 -0.37
CA PHE A 171 23.04 -4.65 -1.39
C PHE A 171 23.95 -3.83 -2.31
N GLN A 172 24.23 -4.32 -3.51
CA GLN A 172 25.09 -3.64 -4.48
C GLN A 172 24.24 -2.77 -5.41
N ASP A 173 24.43 -1.46 -5.35
CA ASP A 173 23.87 -0.46 -6.27
C ASP A 173 22.36 -0.58 -6.48
N VAL A 174 21.64 -0.72 -5.37
CA VAL A 174 20.18 -0.87 -5.39
C VAL A 174 19.46 0.46 -5.65
N LYS A 175 18.25 0.38 -6.21
CA LYS A 175 17.36 1.54 -6.39
C LYS A 175 15.97 1.20 -5.88
N MET A 176 15.64 1.67 -4.68
CA MET A 176 14.40 1.27 -4.00
C MET A 176 13.60 2.48 -3.51
N GLY A 177 12.27 2.37 -3.56
CA GLY A 177 11.43 3.30 -2.79
C GLY A 177 11.59 3.03 -1.30
N LEU A 178 11.28 1.82 -0.86
CA LEU A 178 11.46 1.38 0.53
C LEU A 178 12.45 0.21 0.60
N LEU A 179 13.47 0.32 1.44
CA LEU A 179 14.28 -0.81 1.93
C LEU A 179 14.12 -0.90 3.44
N SER A 180 13.48 -1.97 3.91
CA SER A 180 13.38 -2.27 5.34
C SER A 180 14.19 -3.52 5.66
N VAL A 181 15.16 -3.42 6.56
CA VAL A 181 15.99 -4.55 6.99
C VAL A 181 15.80 -4.75 8.48
N GLU A 182 15.29 -5.91 8.84
CA GLU A 182 15.09 -6.33 10.23
C GLU A 182 15.94 -7.57 10.51
N SER A 183 16.49 -7.67 11.73
CA SER A 183 17.31 -8.80 12.12
C SER A 183 16.97 -9.37 13.48
N ASN A 184 16.82 -10.69 13.51
CA ASN A 184 16.86 -11.51 14.72
C ASN A 184 18.02 -12.53 14.67
N ALA A 185 19.09 -12.18 13.95
CA ALA A 185 20.20 -13.08 13.61
C ALA A 185 21.56 -12.41 13.85
N GLY A 186 22.60 -13.22 14.07
CA GLY A 186 23.98 -12.73 14.03
C GLY A 186 24.38 -12.44 12.59
N ALA A 187 24.11 -11.23 12.14
CA ALA A 187 24.23 -10.83 10.74
C ALA A 187 25.14 -9.61 10.56
N LEU A 188 25.94 -9.62 9.50
CA LEU A 188 26.69 -8.48 9.01
C LEU A 188 26.11 -8.09 7.65
N ALA A 189 25.47 -6.93 7.58
CA ALA A 189 24.78 -6.44 6.39
C ALA A 189 25.25 -5.05 6.01
N GLY A 190 25.25 -4.71 4.73
CA GLY A 190 25.56 -3.36 4.25
C GLY A 190 25.16 -3.17 2.79
N GLY A 191 25.44 -2.01 2.22
CA GLY A 191 25.16 -1.79 0.81
C GLY A 191 25.45 -0.39 0.29
N THR A 192 25.25 -0.25 -1.02
CA THR A 192 25.36 0.98 -1.81
C THR A 192 24.07 1.20 -2.61
N GLY A 193 23.84 2.44 -3.04
CA GLY A 193 22.76 2.78 -3.97
C GLY A 193 21.87 3.92 -3.49
N GLN A 194 20.64 3.96 -4.00
CA GLN A 194 19.66 5.01 -3.75
C GLN A 194 18.36 4.42 -3.19
N VAL A 195 17.95 4.92 -2.03
CA VAL A 195 16.73 4.47 -1.35
C VAL A 195 15.91 5.68 -0.93
N GLN A 196 14.60 5.70 -1.13
CA GLN A 196 13.82 6.82 -0.59
C GLN A 196 13.64 6.69 0.94
N TRP A 197 13.24 5.51 1.40
CA TRP A 197 13.04 5.17 2.80
C TRP A 197 13.90 3.98 3.21
N LEU A 198 14.91 4.21 4.05
CA LEU A 198 15.73 3.17 4.65
C LEU A 198 15.25 2.92 6.10
N LYS A 199 14.82 1.71 6.40
CA LYS A 199 14.45 1.30 7.76
C LYS A 199 15.36 0.18 8.22
N LEU A 200 16.00 0.33 9.37
CA LEU A 200 16.92 -0.65 9.93
C LEU A 200 16.48 -1.01 11.34
N SER A 201 16.38 -2.29 11.66
CA SER A 201 16.09 -2.75 13.01
C SER A 201 16.79 -4.05 13.37
N SER A 202 17.17 -4.19 14.63
CA SER A 202 17.67 -5.46 15.15
C SER A 202 17.23 -5.69 16.58
N ALA A 203 16.86 -6.93 16.87
CA ALA A 203 16.67 -7.48 18.21
C ALA A 203 17.84 -8.37 18.66
N GLN A 204 18.94 -8.41 17.89
CA GLN A 204 20.10 -9.25 18.16
C GLN A 204 21.39 -8.42 18.34
N SER A 205 22.11 -8.71 19.42
CA SER A 205 23.31 -7.97 19.84
C SER A 205 24.51 -8.14 18.91
N SER A 206 24.60 -9.27 18.22
CA SER A 206 25.67 -9.59 17.27
C SER A 206 25.41 -9.09 15.85
N THR A 207 24.39 -8.25 15.64
CA THR A 207 24.07 -7.70 14.31
C THR A 207 24.87 -6.42 14.04
N SER A 208 25.38 -6.29 12.82
CA SER A 208 25.97 -5.04 12.31
C SER A 208 25.32 -4.68 10.96
N MET A 209 24.76 -3.48 10.85
CA MET A 209 24.10 -2.94 9.66
C MET A 209 24.83 -1.69 9.16
N LEU A 210 25.68 -1.85 8.16
CA LEU A 210 26.64 -0.88 7.65
C LEU A 210 26.17 -0.24 6.33
N PHE A 211 25.20 0.68 6.41
CA PHE A 211 24.53 1.31 5.25
C PHE A 211 24.97 2.76 4.98
N HIS A 212 26.17 3.16 5.40
CA HIS A 212 26.65 4.53 5.20
C HIS A 212 26.98 4.86 3.74
N GLU A 213 27.04 3.88 2.84
CA GLU A 213 27.21 4.10 1.40
C GLU A 213 25.86 4.11 0.65
N VAL A 214 24.72 3.97 1.35
CA VAL A 214 23.39 4.15 0.77
C VAL A 214 22.94 5.61 0.91
N HIS A 215 22.50 6.19 -0.20
CA HIS A 215 21.89 7.51 -0.23
C HIS A 215 20.40 7.40 0.05
N ALA A 216 19.96 7.90 1.21
CA ALA A 216 18.56 7.88 1.59
C ALA A 216 17.95 9.25 1.90
N ARG A 217 16.70 9.47 1.48
CA ARG A 217 15.93 10.68 1.82
C ARG A 217 15.35 10.60 3.23
N HIS A 218 14.93 9.42 3.64
CA HIS A 218 14.40 9.15 4.97
C HIS A 218 15.09 7.94 5.56
N ILE A 219 15.56 8.06 6.81
CA ILE A 219 16.22 6.97 7.53
C ILE A 219 15.54 6.79 8.88
N GLY A 220 15.14 5.57 9.20
CA GLY A 220 14.66 5.19 10.52
C GLY A 220 15.45 4.01 11.06
N VAL A 221 16.13 4.18 12.18
CA VAL A 221 16.86 3.11 12.85
C VAL A 221 16.21 2.81 14.20
N THR A 222 15.94 1.54 14.46
CA THR A 222 15.37 1.06 15.73
C THR A 222 16.25 -0.06 16.28
N SER A 223 17.00 0.23 17.34
CA SER A 223 17.83 -0.79 18.00
C SER A 223 17.13 -1.29 19.26
N LEU A 224 16.73 -2.58 19.28
CA LEU A 224 16.09 -3.19 20.45
C LEU A 224 17.07 -3.95 21.35
N ALA A 225 18.23 -4.33 20.82
CA ALA A 225 19.27 -5.06 21.54
C ALA A 225 20.55 -4.23 21.71
N PRO A 226 21.19 -4.24 22.90
CA PRO A 226 22.47 -3.61 23.08
C PRO A 226 23.53 -4.27 22.19
N ARG A 227 24.55 -3.50 21.80
CA ARG A 227 25.69 -3.85 20.95
C ARG A 227 25.36 -4.11 19.48
N ALA A 228 24.09 -4.06 19.08
CA ALA A 228 23.74 -3.98 17.66
C ALA A 228 24.33 -2.70 17.06
N ARG A 229 25.08 -2.84 15.96
CA ARG A 229 25.85 -1.75 15.34
C ARG A 229 25.16 -1.24 14.09
N TYR A 230 25.11 0.08 13.93
CA TYR A 230 24.54 0.71 12.75
C TYR A 230 25.47 1.78 12.21
N SER A 231 25.58 1.89 10.88
CA SER A 231 26.15 3.08 10.27
C SER A 231 25.28 3.58 9.12
N ILE A 232 25.06 4.89 9.04
CA ILE A 232 24.21 5.52 8.02
C ILE A 232 24.86 6.81 7.51
N ARG A 233 24.36 7.33 6.39
CA ARG A 233 24.73 8.63 5.84
C ARG A 233 23.58 9.62 5.99
N ILE A 234 23.88 10.82 6.47
CA ILE A 234 22.93 11.93 6.53
C ILE A 234 23.43 13.01 5.56
N GLY A 235 22.74 13.15 4.44
CA GLY A 235 22.98 14.24 3.48
C GLY A 235 22.17 15.50 3.82
N PRO A 236 22.34 16.59 3.05
CA PRO A 236 21.62 17.85 3.26
C PRO A 236 20.09 17.72 3.30
N ASP A 237 19.53 16.82 2.49
CA ASP A 237 18.08 16.60 2.36
C ASP A 237 17.60 15.35 3.11
N THR A 238 18.46 14.71 3.92
CA THR A 238 18.14 13.47 4.61
C THR A 238 17.42 13.76 5.92
N LYS A 239 16.21 13.21 6.09
CA LYS A 239 15.51 13.16 7.38
C LYS A 239 15.81 11.83 8.07
N ALA A 240 16.67 11.85 9.08
CA ALA A 240 17.06 10.65 9.81
C ALA A 240 16.50 10.66 11.25
N GLY A 241 16.02 9.51 11.71
CA GLY A 241 15.57 9.28 13.06
C GLY A 241 16.19 8.01 13.66
N TYR A 242 16.49 8.06 14.96
CA TYR A 242 16.99 6.91 15.72
C TYR A 242 16.17 6.68 16.98
N TYR A 243 15.73 5.44 17.19
CA TYR A 243 15.03 5.00 18.38
C TYR A 243 15.79 3.88 19.10
N GLN A 244 15.85 4.02 20.43
CA GLN A 244 16.25 2.96 21.35
C GLN A 244 15.25 2.85 22.52
N PRO A 245 15.17 1.69 23.19
CA PRO A 245 14.29 1.46 24.32
C PRO A 245 14.40 2.52 25.41
N ALA A 246 13.24 2.92 25.97
CA ALA A 246 13.16 3.94 27.01
C ALA A 246 13.90 3.60 28.32
N ARG A 247 14.34 2.35 28.50
CA ARG A 247 15.04 1.87 29.70
C ARG A 247 16.55 2.01 29.63
N ALA A 248 17.11 2.58 28.56
CA ALA A 248 18.54 2.82 28.40
C ALA A 248 18.91 4.33 28.39
N PRO A 249 18.61 5.13 29.44
CA PRO A 249 19.08 6.52 29.53
C PRO A 249 20.56 6.61 29.94
N GLY A 250 21.18 7.77 29.69
CA GLY A 250 22.54 8.09 30.16
C GLY A 250 23.59 7.15 29.58
N ASN A 251 24.53 6.68 30.40
CA ASN A 251 25.65 5.83 29.97
C ASN A 251 25.20 4.50 29.33
N LEU A 252 23.97 4.03 29.60
CA LEU A 252 23.44 2.84 28.92
C LEU A 252 23.20 3.05 27.42
N ALA A 253 23.06 4.31 26.98
CA ALA A 253 22.96 4.65 25.56
C ALA A 253 24.24 4.33 24.78
N GLU A 254 25.40 4.28 25.44
CA GLU A 254 26.67 3.89 24.81
C GLU A 254 26.65 2.43 24.32
N LEU A 255 25.76 1.61 24.89
CA LEU A 255 25.54 0.23 24.42
C LEU A 255 24.74 0.17 23.12
N TYR A 256 24.28 1.29 22.56
CA TYR A 256 23.47 1.33 21.34
C TYR A 256 24.21 2.12 20.24
N PRO A 257 25.32 1.58 19.71
CA PRO A 257 26.21 2.36 18.86
C PRO A 257 25.63 2.63 17.48
N ILE A 258 25.71 3.90 17.07
CA ILE A 258 25.44 4.34 15.71
C ILE A 258 26.53 5.29 15.21
N TRP A 259 27.04 5.02 14.01
CA TRP A 259 28.03 5.84 13.30
C TRP A 259 27.39 6.60 12.14
N ILE A 260 27.71 7.89 12.02
CA ILE A 260 27.09 8.79 11.03
C ILE A 260 28.15 9.33 10.08
N ASP A 261 27.91 9.15 8.78
CA ASP A 261 28.59 9.89 7.72
C ASP A 261 27.79 11.16 7.42
N GLY A 262 28.18 12.30 8.02
CA GLY A 262 27.47 13.57 7.91
C GLY A 262 27.30 14.31 9.24
N PRO A 263 26.47 15.36 9.29
CA PRO A 263 26.21 16.14 10.50
C PRO A 263 25.51 15.29 11.57
N LEU A 264 26.11 15.20 12.76
CA LEU A 264 25.62 14.37 13.87
C LEU A 264 24.33 14.93 14.50
N ASP A 265 24.23 16.24 14.56
CA ASP A 265 23.11 17.01 15.12
C ASP A 265 21.85 16.95 14.23
N ALA A 266 21.98 16.53 12.97
CA ALA A 266 20.87 16.29 12.06
C ALA A 266 20.12 14.97 12.34
N LEU A 267 20.68 14.07 13.15
CA LEU A 267 20.00 12.85 13.56
C LEU A 267 18.92 13.18 14.60
N ASN A 268 17.65 13.00 14.24
CA ASN A 268 16.55 13.19 15.18
C ASN A 268 16.51 12.03 16.19
N ILE A 269 16.67 12.35 17.47
CA ILE A 269 16.71 11.37 18.57
C ILE A 269 15.66 11.79 19.61
N PRO A 270 14.92 10.85 20.23
CA PRO A 270 14.10 11.14 21.40
C PRO A 270 14.94 11.79 22.51
N ALA A 271 14.36 12.74 23.25
CA ALA A 271 15.09 13.50 24.27
C ALA A 271 15.92 12.60 25.22
N SER A 272 17.23 12.87 25.30
CA SER A 272 18.20 12.39 26.30
C SER A 272 18.89 11.03 26.12
N ARG A 273 18.94 10.39 24.93
CA ARG A 273 19.23 8.94 24.91
C ARG A 273 20.17 8.36 23.86
N VAL A 274 20.98 9.09 23.08
CA VAL A 274 21.97 8.43 22.20
C VAL A 274 23.23 9.29 22.11
N HIS A 275 24.39 8.64 22.02
CA HIS A 275 25.64 9.29 21.63
C HIS A 275 25.99 8.89 20.19
N PRO A 276 25.48 9.61 19.17
CA PRO A 276 25.85 9.34 17.78
C PRO A 276 27.34 9.63 17.59
N MET A 277 28.04 8.72 16.92
CA MET A 277 29.48 8.83 16.68
C MET A 277 29.75 9.22 15.24
N ALA A 278 30.82 9.99 15.01
CA ALA A 278 31.30 10.22 13.66
C ALA A 278 31.78 8.90 13.03
N LEU A 279 31.48 8.70 11.74
CA LEU A 279 31.93 7.51 11.01
C LEU A 279 33.47 7.42 11.00
N THR A 280 34.01 6.27 11.41
CA THR A 280 35.46 6.06 11.51
C THR A 280 36.02 5.28 10.31
N PRO A 281 37.33 5.37 10.04
CA PRO A 281 37.99 4.56 9.00
C PRO A 281 37.84 3.05 9.22
N GLU A 282 37.75 2.59 10.46
CA GLU A 282 37.54 1.17 10.82
C GLU A 282 36.21 0.66 10.30
N ILE A 283 35.13 1.43 10.52
CA ILE A 283 33.79 1.08 10.04
C ILE A 283 33.74 1.06 8.51
N ARG A 284 34.40 2.03 7.85
CA ARG A 284 34.50 2.05 6.38
C ARG A 284 35.24 0.82 5.86
N ARG A 285 36.37 0.44 6.47
CA ARG A 285 37.12 -0.77 6.11
C ARG A 285 36.31 -2.04 6.33
N GLU A 286 35.53 -2.11 7.40
CA GLU A 286 34.66 -3.26 7.68
C GLU A 286 33.57 -3.42 6.62
N ALA A 287 32.89 -2.33 6.23
CA ALA A 287 31.90 -2.35 5.16
C ALA A 287 32.53 -2.74 3.81
N LEU A 288 33.71 -2.20 3.49
CA LEU A 288 34.44 -2.56 2.28
C LEU A 288 34.89 -4.02 2.28
N ALA A 289 35.35 -4.55 3.42
CA ALA A 289 35.71 -5.95 3.57
C ALA A 289 34.50 -6.87 3.36
N LEU A 290 33.34 -6.52 3.96
CA LEU A 290 32.08 -7.22 3.72
C LEU A 290 31.72 -7.21 2.22
N ARG A 291 31.74 -6.04 1.58
CA ARG A 291 31.46 -5.90 0.14
C ARG A 291 32.34 -6.83 -0.69
N ASN A 292 33.65 -6.75 -0.50
CA ASN A 292 34.62 -7.53 -1.25
C ASN A 292 34.45 -9.03 -1.01
N GLU A 293 34.17 -9.44 0.23
CA GLU A 293 33.88 -10.83 0.56
C GLU A 293 32.62 -11.33 -0.17
N VAL A 294 31.52 -10.60 -0.09
CA VAL A 294 30.24 -11.00 -0.69
C VAL A 294 30.33 -11.04 -2.22
N LEU A 295 30.90 -10.00 -2.84
CA LEU A 295 31.12 -9.95 -4.29
C LEU A 295 32.08 -11.05 -4.75
N GLY A 296 33.18 -11.29 -4.03
CA GLY A 296 34.14 -12.33 -4.34
C GLY A 296 33.53 -13.74 -4.30
N ARG A 297 32.67 -14.01 -3.30
CA ARG A 297 31.92 -15.27 -3.20
C ARG A 297 30.85 -15.43 -4.27
N ALA A 298 30.24 -14.33 -4.70
CA ALA A 298 29.18 -14.35 -5.71
C ALA A 298 29.72 -14.39 -7.14
N GLY A 299 30.96 -13.96 -7.39
CA GLY A 299 31.57 -13.92 -8.72
C GLY A 299 31.01 -12.84 -9.63
N PRO A 300 31.19 -12.94 -10.96
CA PRO A 300 30.64 -11.99 -11.91
C PRO A 300 29.10 -12.09 -12.01
N SER A 301 28.45 -11.00 -12.42
CA SER A 301 27.01 -11.03 -12.68
C SER A 301 26.66 -12.02 -13.80
N PRO A 302 25.62 -12.86 -13.61
CA PRO A 302 25.25 -13.84 -14.62
C PRO A 302 24.69 -13.15 -15.86
N ALA A 303 24.95 -13.73 -17.04
CA ALA A 303 24.20 -13.38 -18.23
C ALA A 303 22.75 -13.83 -18.01
N LEU A 304 21.83 -12.87 -17.99
CA LEU A 304 20.41 -13.18 -17.91
C LEU A 304 19.97 -13.87 -19.21
N PRO A 305 19.22 -14.98 -19.13
CA PRO A 305 18.66 -15.58 -20.34
C PRO A 305 17.77 -14.55 -21.02
N SER A 306 17.96 -14.35 -22.33
CA SER A 306 17.05 -13.56 -23.15
C SER A 306 15.65 -14.13 -22.94
N SER A 307 14.70 -13.29 -22.52
CA SER A 307 13.29 -13.67 -22.57
C SER A 307 13.00 -14.19 -23.99
N PRO A 308 12.23 -15.28 -24.16
CA PRO A 308 11.79 -15.67 -25.50
C PRO A 308 11.18 -14.45 -26.18
N GLY A 309 11.54 -14.25 -27.45
CA GLY A 309 11.27 -13.05 -28.25
C GLY A 309 9.79 -12.62 -28.28
N PRO A 310 9.50 -11.48 -28.91
CA PRO A 310 8.31 -10.69 -28.67
C PRO A 310 7.04 -11.49 -29.03
N ALA A 311 6.43 -12.14 -28.05
CA ALA A 311 4.99 -12.01 -27.96
C ALA A 311 4.76 -10.50 -27.87
N ALA A 312 4.02 -9.95 -28.85
CA ALA A 312 3.77 -8.53 -29.00
C ALA A 312 3.73 -7.85 -27.63
N LEU A 313 4.40 -6.70 -27.50
CA LEU A 313 4.19 -5.78 -26.38
C LEU A 313 2.69 -5.46 -26.35
N VAL A 314 1.91 -6.35 -25.76
CA VAL A 314 0.58 -6.06 -25.29
C VAL A 314 0.87 -4.91 -24.33
N PRO A 315 0.34 -3.70 -24.59
CA PRO A 315 0.56 -2.59 -23.69
C PRO A 315 0.25 -3.11 -22.30
N SER A 316 1.24 -3.02 -21.40
CA SER A 316 1.04 -3.46 -20.02
C SER A 316 -0.22 -2.75 -19.56
N PRO A 317 -1.23 -3.48 -19.06
CA PRO A 317 -2.45 -2.84 -18.63
C PRO A 317 -2.06 -1.73 -17.66
N PRO A 318 -2.71 -0.55 -17.75
CA PRO A 318 -2.37 0.55 -16.86
C PRO A 318 -2.40 0.03 -15.43
N VAL A 319 -1.30 0.25 -14.71
CA VAL A 319 -1.20 -0.12 -13.30
C VAL A 319 -2.39 0.51 -12.60
N ALA A 320 -3.24 -0.31 -11.98
CA ALA A 320 -4.45 0.17 -11.35
C ALA A 320 -4.12 1.26 -10.33
N THR A 321 -4.98 2.29 -10.22
CA THR A 321 -4.80 3.33 -9.21
C THR A 321 -4.82 2.71 -7.82
N ALA A 322 -3.82 3.02 -7.02
CA ALA A 322 -3.74 2.61 -5.61
C ALA A 322 -5.02 3.02 -4.87
N PRO A 323 -5.70 2.12 -4.12
CA PRO A 323 -6.87 2.45 -3.31
C PRO A 323 -6.74 3.74 -2.49
N ARG A 324 -5.58 4.00 -1.87
CA ARG A 324 -5.36 5.26 -1.15
C ARG A 324 -5.34 6.48 -2.06
N GLN A 325 -4.71 6.35 -3.23
CA GLN A 325 -4.69 7.40 -4.23
C GLN A 325 -6.09 7.64 -4.79
N LEU A 326 -6.88 6.59 -5.02
CA LEU A 326 -8.27 6.70 -5.47
C LEU A 326 -9.12 7.51 -4.48
N VAL A 327 -8.93 7.30 -3.17
CA VAL A 327 -9.59 8.11 -2.13
C VAL A 327 -9.10 9.56 -2.16
N ALA A 328 -7.79 9.79 -2.25
CA ALA A 328 -7.23 11.14 -2.33
C ALA A 328 -7.75 11.91 -3.56
N ASP A 329 -7.81 11.24 -4.72
CA ASP A 329 -8.34 11.77 -5.97
C ASP A 329 -9.83 12.09 -5.83
N GLY A 330 -10.62 11.18 -5.25
CA GLY A 330 -12.05 11.35 -5.03
C GLY A 330 -12.40 12.45 -4.00
N PHE A 331 -11.53 12.71 -3.03
CA PHE A 331 -11.70 13.79 -2.06
C PHE A 331 -11.25 15.15 -2.58
N ARG A 332 -10.45 15.20 -3.66
CA ARG A 332 -9.92 16.44 -4.21
C ARG A 332 -10.99 17.54 -4.42
N PRO A 333 -12.17 17.27 -4.98
CA PRO A 333 -13.18 18.31 -5.20
C PRO A 333 -13.74 18.93 -3.91
N TYR A 334 -13.52 18.28 -2.77
CA TYR A 334 -14.03 18.66 -1.46
C TYR A 334 -12.98 19.30 -0.55
N LEU A 335 -11.71 19.35 -0.97
CA LEU A 335 -10.63 19.97 -0.21
C LEU A 335 -10.72 21.51 -0.30
N PRO A 336 -10.85 22.22 0.84
CA PRO A 336 -10.75 23.68 0.85
C PRO A 336 -9.36 24.17 0.39
N PRO A 337 -9.25 25.42 -0.10
CA PRO A 337 -7.96 26.02 -0.42
C PRO A 337 -6.99 25.98 0.77
N GLY A 338 -5.72 25.65 0.49
CA GLY A 338 -4.66 25.58 1.50
C GLY A 338 -4.64 24.28 2.32
N VAL A 339 -5.55 23.34 2.05
CA VAL A 339 -5.49 21.99 2.63
C VAL A 339 -4.58 21.09 1.78
N GLU A 340 -3.58 20.49 2.43
CA GLU A 340 -2.68 19.51 1.82
C GLU A 340 -2.83 18.15 2.49
N LEU A 341 -3.13 17.11 1.70
CA LEU A 341 -3.20 15.73 2.18
C LEU A 341 -1.79 15.14 2.30
N ALA A 342 -1.46 14.66 3.49
CA ALA A 342 -0.20 13.99 3.78
C ALA A 342 -0.34 12.46 3.76
N SER A 343 -1.46 11.92 4.24
CA SER A 343 -1.70 10.48 4.25
C SER A 343 -3.18 10.10 4.21
N VAL A 344 -3.44 8.89 3.71
CA VAL A 344 -4.75 8.22 3.78
C VAL A 344 -4.51 6.81 4.31
N ASN A 345 -5.12 6.48 5.44
CA ASN A 345 -5.04 5.17 6.08
C ASN A 345 -6.40 4.50 5.98
N LEU A 346 -6.48 3.40 5.25
CA LEU A 346 -7.75 2.69 5.02
C LEU A 346 -7.97 1.62 6.10
N HIS A 347 -9.23 1.46 6.49
CA HIS A 347 -9.73 0.31 7.23
C HIS A 347 -11.01 -0.21 6.55
N LYS A 348 -11.65 -1.23 7.14
CA LYS A 348 -12.89 -1.77 6.58
C LYS A 348 -13.94 -0.66 6.43
N ALA A 349 -14.49 -0.52 5.22
CA ALA A 349 -15.52 0.45 4.86
C ALA A 349 -15.19 1.92 5.19
N GLY A 350 -13.90 2.31 5.25
CA GLY A 350 -13.54 3.67 5.63
C GLY A 350 -12.04 3.91 5.77
N GLY A 351 -11.70 4.98 6.48
CA GLY A 351 -10.32 5.32 6.76
C GLY A 351 -10.15 6.58 7.60
N ALA A 352 -8.91 7.00 7.70
CA ALA A 352 -8.51 8.28 8.25
C ALA A 352 -7.60 8.98 7.26
N MET A 353 -7.82 10.28 7.06
CA MET A 353 -6.92 11.12 6.31
C MET A 353 -6.23 12.12 7.24
N GLU A 354 -4.97 12.39 6.96
CA GLU A 354 -4.16 13.36 7.68
C GLU A 354 -3.51 14.33 6.72
N GLY A 355 -3.27 15.54 7.21
CA GLY A 355 -2.73 16.62 6.40
C GLY A 355 -2.52 17.88 7.21
N THR A 356 -2.23 18.96 6.49
CA THR A 356 -2.12 20.31 7.05
C THR A 356 -3.17 21.22 6.46
N ALA A 357 -3.64 22.17 7.27
CA ALA A 357 -4.57 23.21 6.88
C ALA A 357 -4.12 24.56 7.46
N PRO A 358 -4.59 25.69 6.91
CA PRO A 358 -4.23 27.01 7.42
C PRO A 358 -4.68 27.22 8.87
N ASP A 359 -5.88 26.75 9.22
CA ASP A 359 -6.47 26.92 10.54
C ASP A 359 -7.53 25.84 10.86
N VAL A 360 -8.01 25.84 12.11
CA VAL A 360 -9.05 24.89 12.60
C VAL A 360 -10.40 25.11 11.90
N ALA A 361 -10.72 26.35 11.48
CA ALA A 361 -11.97 26.64 10.79
C ALA A 361 -12.02 25.95 9.41
N THR A 362 -10.91 26.00 8.67
CA THR A 362 -10.73 25.32 7.39
C THR A 362 -10.90 23.81 7.53
N VAL A 363 -10.38 23.22 8.63
CA VAL A 363 -10.58 21.78 8.91
C VAL A 363 -12.07 21.45 9.17
N ARG A 364 -12.82 22.33 9.84
CA ARG A 364 -14.26 22.13 10.03
C ARG A 364 -15.02 22.20 8.70
N THR A 365 -14.66 23.14 7.83
CA THR A 365 -15.20 23.23 6.47
C THR A 365 -14.89 21.97 5.66
N LEU A 366 -13.67 21.43 5.78
CA LEU A 366 -13.29 20.17 5.14
C LEU A 366 -14.19 19.02 5.56
N VAL A 367 -14.45 18.84 6.86
CA VAL A 367 -15.35 17.79 7.36
C VAL A 367 -16.77 17.95 6.80
N GLN A 368 -17.28 19.18 6.77
CA GLN A 368 -18.60 19.48 6.19
C GLN A 368 -18.66 19.18 4.68
N SER A 369 -17.62 19.57 3.94
CA SER A 369 -17.53 19.31 2.49
C SER A 369 -17.44 17.82 2.18
N LEU A 370 -16.65 17.07 2.94
CA LEU A 370 -16.56 15.61 2.78
C LEU A 370 -17.87 14.90 3.11
N GLY A 371 -18.63 15.38 4.11
CA GLY A 371 -19.97 14.86 4.41
C GLY A 371 -21.00 15.07 3.28
N ARG A 372 -20.69 15.92 2.29
CA ARG A 372 -21.50 16.09 1.07
C ARG A 372 -21.07 15.17 -0.07
N SER A 373 -19.95 14.46 0.09
CA SER A 373 -19.51 13.49 -0.91
C SER A 373 -20.50 12.31 -0.95
N PRO A 374 -20.98 11.91 -2.13
CA PRO A 374 -21.88 10.76 -2.27
C PRO A 374 -21.18 9.42 -1.99
N ASP A 375 -19.84 9.41 -1.95
CA ASP A 375 -19.04 8.23 -1.62
C ASP A 375 -18.81 8.08 -0.10
N VAL A 376 -19.24 9.07 0.71
CA VAL A 376 -18.94 9.13 2.15
C VAL A 376 -20.24 9.07 2.95
N VAL A 377 -20.30 8.13 3.88
CA VAL A 377 -21.45 7.88 4.75
C VAL A 377 -21.30 8.58 6.10
N TYR A 378 -20.07 8.72 6.55
CA TYR A 378 -19.75 9.32 7.85
C TYR A 378 -18.45 10.08 7.77
N THR A 379 -18.36 11.20 8.49
CA THR A 379 -17.10 11.95 8.66
C THR A 379 -17.01 12.48 10.08
N GLN A 380 -15.79 12.48 10.63
CA GLN A 380 -15.54 12.99 11.98
C GLN A 380 -14.15 13.58 12.09
N LEU A 381 -14.05 14.77 12.70
CA LEU A 381 -12.76 15.31 13.12
C LEU A 381 -12.23 14.53 14.32
N ALA A 382 -11.09 13.83 14.16
CA ALA A 382 -10.45 13.14 15.27
C ALA A 382 -9.58 14.08 16.11
N PHE A 383 -8.71 14.87 15.46
CA PHE A 383 -7.92 15.88 16.15
C PHE A 383 -7.48 17.01 15.22
N THR A 384 -7.11 18.13 15.86
CA THR A 384 -6.27 19.17 15.29
C THR A 384 -5.10 19.43 16.22
N ARG A 385 -3.92 19.71 15.68
CA ARG A 385 -2.71 20.04 16.44
C ARG A 385 -1.98 21.20 15.79
N PRO A 386 -1.50 22.21 16.54
CA PRO A 386 -0.66 23.26 15.99
C PRO A 386 0.61 22.68 15.35
N GLN A 387 0.97 23.16 14.16
CA GLN A 387 2.19 22.81 13.45
C GLN A 387 2.76 24.05 12.75
N GLY A 388 3.62 24.79 13.44
CA GLY A 388 4.13 26.07 12.94
C GLY A 388 3.00 27.08 12.74
N ALA A 389 2.93 27.66 11.54
CA ALA A 389 1.86 28.58 11.14
C ALA A 389 0.58 27.88 10.63
N GLN A 390 0.56 26.55 10.63
CA GLN A 390 -0.54 25.72 10.14
C GLN A 390 -1.09 24.83 11.26
N VAL A 391 -2.15 24.08 10.95
CA VAL A 391 -2.75 23.08 11.82
C VAL A 391 -2.67 21.72 11.14
N ALA A 392 -2.03 20.75 11.80
CA ALA A 392 -2.12 19.35 11.44
C ALA A 392 -3.50 18.82 11.83
N PHE A 393 -4.13 18.03 10.97
CA PHE A 393 -5.44 17.44 11.25
C PHE A 393 -5.45 15.93 11.02
N ARG A 394 -6.44 15.28 11.64
CA ARG A 394 -6.86 13.93 11.30
C ARG A 394 -8.39 13.87 11.22
N VAL A 395 -8.91 13.41 10.09
CA VAL A 395 -10.35 13.22 9.85
C VAL A 395 -10.61 11.75 9.56
N LEU A 396 -11.57 11.17 10.28
CA LEU A 396 -12.10 9.83 10.03
C LEU A 396 -13.23 9.93 9.01
N PHE A 397 -13.36 8.92 8.17
CA PHE A 397 -14.43 8.80 7.20
C PHE A 397 -14.86 7.35 7.00
N ASP A 398 -16.16 7.13 6.78
CA ASP A 398 -16.67 5.85 6.29
C ASP A 398 -17.13 6.01 4.84
N LEU A 399 -16.76 5.05 4.01
CA LEU A 399 -17.14 5.01 2.61
C LEU A 399 -18.47 4.29 2.41
N ALA A 400 -19.13 4.62 1.31
CA ALA A 400 -20.33 3.92 0.85
C ALA A 400 -20.03 2.55 0.22
N CYS A 401 -18.78 2.09 0.21
CA CYS A 401 -18.37 0.79 -0.30
C CYS A 401 -17.47 0.10 0.74
N GLN A 402 -17.36 -1.23 0.67
CA GLN A 402 -16.52 -1.98 1.61
C GLN A 402 -15.03 -1.66 1.44
N ALA A 403 -14.60 -1.38 0.21
CA ALA A 403 -13.27 -0.89 -0.14
C ALA A 403 -13.32 0.07 -1.35
N PRO A 404 -12.35 0.98 -1.50
CA PRO A 404 -12.25 1.84 -2.68
C PRO A 404 -12.24 1.02 -3.98
N GLY A 405 -13.03 1.44 -4.97
CA GLY A 405 -13.18 0.74 -6.25
C GLY A 405 -14.16 -0.45 -6.22
N GLU A 406 -14.79 -0.74 -5.09
CA GLU A 406 -15.90 -1.70 -5.01
C GLU A 406 -17.27 -1.04 -5.22
N PRO A 407 -18.32 -1.82 -5.56
CA PRO A 407 -19.68 -1.30 -5.69
C PRO A 407 -20.16 -0.61 -4.41
N SER A 408 -20.78 0.54 -4.58
CA SER A 408 -21.44 1.27 -3.51
C SER A 408 -22.68 0.54 -3.00
N ILE A 409 -22.94 0.64 -1.69
CA ILE A 409 -24.17 0.20 -1.03
C ILE A 409 -25.29 1.22 -1.15
N CYS A 410 -25.03 2.41 -1.69
CA CYS A 410 -26.04 3.45 -1.91
C CYS A 410 -27.10 2.98 -2.92
N LEU A 411 -28.28 3.59 -2.86
CA LEU A 411 -29.31 3.39 -3.87
C LEU A 411 -28.83 3.91 -5.24
N SER A 412 -29.06 3.13 -6.30
CA SER A 412 -28.71 3.50 -7.67
C SER A 412 -29.44 4.77 -8.10
N GLY A 413 -28.70 5.77 -8.63
CA GLY A 413 -29.29 6.98 -9.20
C GLY A 413 -29.99 6.74 -10.54
N SER A 414 -30.95 7.60 -10.89
CA SER A 414 -31.55 7.62 -12.24
C SER A 414 -30.49 7.98 -13.31
N ASN A 415 -30.78 7.68 -14.58
CA ASN A 415 -29.82 7.85 -15.69
C ASN A 415 -29.32 9.29 -15.94
N SER A 416 -29.87 10.31 -15.27
CA SER A 416 -29.38 11.68 -15.35
C SER A 416 -28.20 11.87 -14.40
N GLY A 417 -26.98 11.87 -14.93
CA GLY A 417 -25.69 11.92 -14.21
C GLY A 417 -25.37 13.19 -13.39
N ASN A 418 -26.38 13.84 -12.80
CA ASN A 418 -26.19 14.96 -11.88
C ASN A 418 -26.55 14.49 -10.47
N GLY A 419 -25.57 14.51 -9.56
CA GLY A 419 -25.64 14.07 -8.15
C GLY A 419 -26.67 14.82 -7.30
N SER A 420 -27.94 14.70 -7.67
CA SER A 420 -29.11 15.24 -7.00
C SER A 420 -29.55 14.31 -5.87
N ALA A 421 -30.18 14.87 -4.84
CA ALA A 421 -30.75 14.11 -3.75
C ALA A 421 -31.78 13.08 -4.26
N TYR A 422 -31.97 11.99 -3.52
CA TYR A 422 -32.97 10.97 -3.84
C TYR A 422 -34.39 11.53 -3.82
N THR A 423 -35.26 11.04 -4.71
CA THR A 423 -36.70 11.40 -4.72
C THR A 423 -37.55 10.34 -4.01
N GLU A 424 -38.73 10.74 -3.54
CA GLU A 424 -39.69 9.81 -2.92
C GLU A 424 -40.13 8.70 -3.90
N GLU A 425 -40.32 9.01 -5.18
CA GLU A 425 -40.71 8.04 -6.21
C GLU A 425 -39.62 6.99 -6.43
N GLN A 426 -38.36 7.40 -6.44
CA GLN A 426 -37.23 6.50 -6.60
C GLN A 426 -37.14 5.53 -5.42
N ILE A 427 -37.23 6.04 -4.19
CA ILE A 427 -37.23 5.23 -2.97
C ILE A 427 -38.43 4.28 -2.96
N ARG A 428 -39.61 4.77 -3.34
CA ARG A 428 -40.84 3.97 -3.43
C ARG A 428 -40.72 2.84 -4.45
N GLY A 429 -40.16 3.12 -5.63
CA GLY A 429 -39.98 2.12 -6.70
C GLY A 429 -39.08 0.95 -6.29
N GLU A 430 -38.07 1.21 -5.46
CA GLU A 430 -37.14 0.18 -4.96
C GLU A 430 -37.65 -0.50 -3.69
N LEU A 431 -38.46 0.17 -2.87
CA LEU A 431 -39.04 -0.42 -1.65
C LEU A 431 -40.25 -1.32 -1.91
N LEU A 432 -41.14 -0.95 -2.84
CA LEU A 432 -42.39 -1.69 -3.07
C LEU A 432 -42.16 -3.19 -3.37
N PRO A 433 -41.18 -3.58 -4.21
CA PRO A 433 -40.88 -4.99 -4.44
C PRO A 433 -40.47 -5.75 -3.16
N LEU A 434 -39.78 -5.08 -2.23
CA LEU A 434 -39.30 -5.68 -0.98
C LEU A 434 -40.43 -5.85 0.06
N LEU A 435 -41.38 -4.93 0.10
CA LEU A 435 -42.55 -5.01 0.97
C LEU A 435 -43.43 -6.22 0.60
N GLY A 436 -43.54 -6.52 -0.70
CA GLY A 436 -44.31 -7.64 -1.22
C GLY A 436 -45.80 -7.31 -1.37
N PRO A 437 -46.56 -8.16 -2.08
CA PRO A 437 -47.92 -7.84 -2.52
C PRO A 437 -48.97 -7.80 -1.40
N GLN A 438 -48.65 -8.36 -0.22
CA GLN A 438 -49.56 -8.44 0.94
C GLN A 438 -49.53 -7.18 1.82
N VAL A 439 -48.69 -6.20 1.46
CA VAL A 439 -48.51 -4.97 2.23
C VAL A 439 -49.05 -3.80 1.42
N ASP A 440 -50.05 -3.10 1.96
CA ASP A 440 -50.57 -1.87 1.40
C ASP A 440 -49.84 -0.67 2.01
N LEU A 441 -48.99 -0.02 1.23
CA LEU A 441 -48.22 1.15 1.67
C LEU A 441 -49.06 2.42 1.54
N THR A 442 -49.58 2.92 2.66
CA THR A 442 -50.45 4.10 2.69
C THR A 442 -49.68 5.41 2.69
N ARG A 443 -48.45 5.41 3.21
CA ARG A 443 -47.59 6.60 3.22
C ARG A 443 -46.11 6.24 3.08
N LEU A 444 -45.43 6.96 2.20
CA LEU A 444 -43.98 7.03 2.15
C LEU A 444 -43.60 8.50 2.08
N GLN A 445 -42.79 8.95 3.04
CA GLN A 445 -42.32 10.33 3.10
C GLN A 445 -40.80 10.37 3.29
N LEU A 446 -40.10 11.16 2.49
CA LEU A 446 -38.68 11.49 2.65
C LEU A 446 -38.55 12.86 3.33
N ARG A 447 -37.88 12.91 4.46
CA ARG A 447 -37.57 14.16 5.18
C ARG A 447 -36.11 14.55 5.03
N GLU A 448 -35.80 15.79 5.42
CA GLU A 448 -34.42 16.27 5.51
C GLU A 448 -33.52 15.31 6.30
N GLY A 449 -32.24 15.25 5.89
CA GLY A 449 -31.27 14.30 6.44
C GLY A 449 -31.48 12.85 5.99
N GLY A 450 -32.34 12.61 5.00
CA GLY A 450 -32.53 11.29 4.40
C GLY A 450 -33.42 10.35 5.22
N VAL A 451 -34.28 10.89 6.10
CA VAL A 451 -35.18 10.07 6.92
C VAL A 451 -36.37 9.60 6.07
N VAL A 452 -36.55 8.29 5.97
CA VAL A 452 -37.67 7.65 5.27
C VAL A 452 -38.70 7.19 6.29
N LEU A 453 -39.91 7.71 6.19
CA LEU A 453 -41.06 7.28 6.98
C LEU A 453 -41.98 6.42 6.12
N LEU A 454 -42.32 5.26 6.65
CA LEU A 454 -43.20 4.27 6.02
C LEU A 454 -44.39 4.05 6.94
N GLU A 455 -45.59 4.12 6.40
CA GLU A 455 -46.82 3.69 7.07
C GLU A 455 -47.64 2.86 6.10
N GLY A 456 -48.27 1.81 6.60
CA GLY A 456 -49.10 0.94 5.77
C GLY A 456 -49.97 0.00 6.57
N ARG A 457 -50.69 -0.85 5.85
CA ARG A 457 -51.61 -1.86 6.37
C ARG A 457 -51.18 -3.25 5.94
N ALA A 458 -51.17 -4.18 6.88
CA ALA A 458 -50.82 -5.58 6.67
C ALA A 458 -51.19 -6.38 7.93
N SER A 459 -51.23 -7.71 7.82
CA SER A 459 -51.23 -8.55 9.01
C SER A 459 -49.92 -8.38 9.79
N ASP A 460 -49.93 -8.64 11.10
CA ASP A 460 -48.71 -8.57 11.92
C ASP A 460 -47.58 -9.46 11.37
N ALA A 461 -47.92 -10.63 10.83
CA ALA A 461 -46.96 -11.56 10.24
C ALA A 461 -46.35 -11.00 8.95
N ASP A 462 -47.17 -10.46 8.06
CA ASP A 462 -46.73 -9.89 6.77
C ASP A 462 -45.91 -8.63 6.98
N ALA A 463 -46.32 -7.75 7.90
CA ALA A 463 -45.56 -6.56 8.27
C ALA A 463 -44.17 -6.90 8.82
N ARG A 464 -44.06 -7.90 9.70
CA ARG A 464 -42.76 -8.36 10.21
C ARG A 464 -41.88 -8.93 9.10
N ALA A 465 -42.45 -9.77 8.23
CA ALA A 465 -41.73 -10.38 7.12
C ALA A 465 -41.24 -9.32 6.11
N ALA A 466 -42.07 -8.32 5.79
CA ALA A 466 -41.71 -7.21 4.92
C ALA A 466 -40.57 -6.36 5.49
N LEU A 467 -40.67 -5.96 6.77
CA LEU A 467 -39.61 -5.19 7.41
C LEU A 467 -38.31 -5.98 7.57
N ALA A 468 -38.38 -7.31 7.77
CA ALA A 468 -37.21 -8.18 7.77
C ALA A 468 -36.53 -8.21 6.40
N ARG A 469 -37.29 -8.40 5.31
CA ARG A 469 -36.76 -8.34 3.93
C ARG A 469 -36.11 -7.00 3.63
N VAL A 470 -36.74 -5.88 4.01
CA VAL A 470 -36.14 -4.55 3.81
C VAL A 470 -34.79 -4.45 4.55
N ARG A 471 -34.69 -4.93 5.80
CA ARG A 471 -33.42 -4.92 6.54
C ARG A 471 -32.33 -5.78 5.91
N GLU A 472 -32.70 -6.91 5.29
CA GLU A 472 -31.75 -7.84 4.68
C GLU A 472 -31.34 -7.43 3.25
N GLN A 473 -32.26 -6.85 2.49
CA GLN A 473 -32.13 -6.67 1.04
C GLN A 473 -31.98 -5.20 0.61
N ALA A 474 -32.17 -4.23 1.53
CA ALA A 474 -31.93 -2.81 1.28
C ALA A 474 -30.74 -2.28 2.09
N PRO A 475 -29.48 -2.60 1.73
CA PRO A 475 -28.29 -2.12 2.45
C PRO A 475 -28.12 -0.59 2.37
N TRP A 476 -28.87 0.07 1.49
CA TRP A 476 -28.96 1.53 1.36
C TRP A 476 -29.86 2.19 2.43
N LEU A 477 -30.52 1.41 3.29
CA LEU A 477 -31.31 1.88 4.43
C LEU A 477 -30.73 1.36 5.76
N ARG A 478 -30.68 2.23 6.77
CA ARG A 478 -30.46 1.87 8.17
C ARG A 478 -31.77 1.94 8.94
N GLY A 479 -32.13 0.84 9.60
CA GLY A 479 -33.32 0.79 10.46
C GLY A 479 -33.14 1.65 11.71
N SER A 480 -34.16 2.46 12.05
CA SER A 480 -34.16 3.29 13.26
C SER A 480 -35.21 2.82 14.26
N SER A 481 -36.46 2.62 13.83
CA SER A 481 -37.54 2.10 14.69
C SER A 481 -38.70 1.58 13.84
N SER A 482 -39.47 0.63 14.36
CA SER A 482 -40.69 0.14 13.71
C SER A 482 -41.76 -0.20 14.73
N GLY A 483 -43.02 0.13 14.44
CA GLY A 483 -44.19 -0.24 15.22
C GLY A 483 -45.15 -1.08 14.38
N ILE A 484 -45.71 -2.14 14.97
CA ILE A 484 -46.70 -3.01 14.33
C ILE A 484 -47.84 -3.18 15.33
N GLY A 485 -49.08 -2.98 14.88
CA GLY A 485 -50.26 -3.19 15.70
C GLY A 485 -51.55 -2.78 15.00
N ASN A 486 -52.66 -3.40 15.41
CA ASN A 486 -54.02 -3.12 14.93
C ASN A 486 -54.15 -3.16 13.39
N GLY A 487 -53.49 -4.12 12.72
CA GLY A 487 -53.52 -4.25 11.25
C GLY A 487 -52.77 -3.15 10.49
N SER A 488 -51.93 -2.39 11.19
CA SER A 488 -51.10 -1.32 10.64
C SER A 488 -49.64 -1.50 11.05
N PHE A 489 -48.75 -0.95 10.23
CA PHE A 489 -47.33 -0.85 10.58
C PHE A 489 -46.81 0.54 10.26
N SER A 490 -45.77 0.92 11.00
CA SER A 490 -44.97 2.10 10.73
C SER A 490 -43.49 1.75 10.86
N ALA A 491 -42.65 2.37 10.04
CA ALA A 491 -41.20 2.26 10.15
C ALA A 491 -40.54 3.59 9.85
N ARG A 492 -39.52 3.90 10.66
CA ARG A 492 -38.59 5.00 10.45
C ARG A 492 -37.24 4.40 10.07
N MET A 493 -36.74 4.81 8.92
CA MET A 493 -35.45 4.40 8.38
C MET A 493 -34.66 5.64 7.96
N VAL A 494 -33.37 5.46 7.74
CA VAL A 494 -32.46 6.54 7.28
C VAL A 494 -31.69 6.03 6.08
N LEU A 495 -31.67 6.82 5.01
CA LEU A 495 -30.81 6.58 3.85
C LEU A 495 -29.35 6.59 4.29
N VAL A 496 -28.59 5.60 3.85
CA VAL A 496 -27.15 5.52 4.10
C VAL A 496 -26.40 6.64 3.38
N CYS A 497 -26.86 7.00 2.19
CA CYS A 497 -26.25 8.04 1.36
C CYS A 497 -27.26 9.16 1.12
N GLN A 498 -26.80 10.41 1.05
CA GLN A 498 -27.67 11.55 0.78
C GLN A 498 -27.89 11.78 -0.72
N ALA A 499 -26.99 11.27 -1.56
CA ALA A 499 -27.03 11.36 -3.01
C ALA A 499 -26.45 10.09 -3.64
N PRO A 500 -26.81 9.76 -4.88
CA PRO A 500 -26.26 8.61 -5.58
C PRO A 500 -24.78 8.81 -5.91
N PRO A 501 -23.95 7.74 -5.85
CA PRO A 501 -22.54 7.79 -6.17
C PRO A 501 -22.34 8.15 -7.66
N PRO A 502 -21.28 8.90 -7.99
CA PRO A 502 -21.00 9.30 -9.37
C PRO A 502 -20.71 8.07 -10.23
N ARG A 503 -21.18 8.10 -11.48
CA ARG A 503 -20.99 6.97 -12.42
C ARG A 503 -19.53 6.74 -12.80
N GLN A 504 -18.70 7.78 -12.76
CA GLN A 504 -17.28 7.73 -13.10
C GLN A 504 -16.49 8.66 -12.17
N GLY A 505 -15.26 8.27 -11.84
CA GLY A 505 -14.34 9.09 -11.06
C GLY A 505 -14.62 9.20 -9.57
N GLY A 506 -15.61 8.45 -9.05
CA GLY A 506 -15.86 8.31 -7.61
C GLY A 506 -14.92 7.33 -6.93
N ILE A 507 -14.91 7.37 -5.59
CA ILE A 507 -14.16 6.43 -4.76
C ILE A 507 -14.82 5.05 -4.82
N CYS A 508 -16.15 5.01 -4.78
CA CYS A 508 -16.93 3.79 -4.91
C CYS A 508 -17.44 3.65 -6.35
N LYS A 509 -17.50 2.42 -6.85
CA LYS A 509 -18.16 2.16 -8.14
C LYS A 509 -19.67 2.33 -7.98
N ALA A 510 -20.34 2.75 -9.05
CA ALA A 510 -21.79 2.73 -9.10
C ALA A 510 -22.33 1.35 -8.69
N PRO A 511 -23.47 1.27 -7.98
CA PRO A 511 -24.04 -0.01 -7.59
C PRO A 511 -24.27 -0.84 -8.84
N LEU A 512 -23.99 -2.14 -8.76
CA LEU A 512 -24.37 -3.06 -9.82
C LEU A 512 -25.91 -3.02 -9.89
N SER A 513 -26.46 -2.52 -11.00
CA SER A 513 -27.90 -2.57 -11.19
C SER A 513 -28.32 -4.03 -11.05
N ALA A 514 -29.20 -4.33 -10.10
CA ALA A 514 -29.93 -5.58 -10.13
C ALA A 514 -30.57 -5.63 -11.53
N LYS A 515 -30.08 -6.54 -12.38
CA LYS A 515 -30.73 -6.81 -13.67
C LYS A 515 -32.20 -7.08 -13.34
N ARG A 516 -33.10 -6.31 -13.98
CA ARG A 516 -34.50 -6.72 -14.11
C ARG A 516 -34.57 -8.02 -14.90
#